data_AF-A0A239JXL7-F1
#
_entry.id   AF-A0A239JXL7-F1
#
_cell.length_a   1.000
_cell.length_b   1.000
_cell.length_c   1.000
_cell.angle_alpha   90.00
_cell.angle_beta   90.00
_cell.angle_gamma   90.00
#
_symmetry.space_group_name_H-M   'P 1'
#
loop_
_entity.id
_entity.type
_entity.pdbx_description
1 polymer ?
#
loop_
_entity_poly.entity_id
_entity_poly.type
_entity_poly.pdbx_seq_one_letter_code
_entity_poly.pdbx_strand_id
1 'polypeptide(L)'
;MRKFLSRVGLAARTPDYTESWNESAKRIELVLPFTVVLPDNAQSAADLSDRVIAAVGDIQAGRIGSSLPEHVTEAHAAIVIQPTNRPLGELEEQALTILRERLGSAIAVEVTEVAAEPEPEAAPVATAEVLTPEFEWDDDTNTFKGRMPAPSRPPTSPGTHIRKSFDRIMAAIGTDKVQSLAPQDKRGTARYEITIVLPRQTQWDQRCNQVVAKIEDALLNTRVTFRVEHG
;
A
#
# COMPACT_ATOMS: atom_id res chain seq x y z
N MET A 1 -12.52 -49.93 -1.96
CA MET A 1 -13.23 -49.30 -0.82
C MET A 1 -12.71 -47.88 -0.64
N ARG A 2 -13.39 -46.86 -1.16
CA ARG A 2 -13.06 -45.44 -0.87
C ARG A 2 -14.02 -44.96 0.22
N LYS A 3 -13.46 -44.58 1.38
CA LYS A 3 -14.20 -44.05 2.53
C LYS A 3 -14.73 -42.66 2.18
N PHE A 4 -16.05 -42.51 2.22
CA PHE A 4 -16.71 -41.21 2.31
C PHE A 4 -16.39 -40.61 3.69
N LEU A 5 -15.73 -39.47 3.74
CA LEU A 5 -15.62 -38.66 4.95
C LEU A 5 -16.68 -37.57 4.88
N SER A 6 -17.57 -37.60 5.88
CA SER A 6 -18.68 -36.69 6.09
C SER A 6 -18.25 -35.23 6.02
N ARG A 7 -19.04 -34.43 5.29
CA ARG A 7 -19.01 -32.98 5.29
C ARG A 7 -19.33 -32.47 6.71
N VAL A 8 -18.28 -32.15 7.47
CA VAL A 8 -18.41 -31.22 8.60
C VAL A 8 -18.57 -29.83 7.98
N GLY A 9 -19.75 -29.24 8.14
CA GLY A 9 -20.03 -27.87 7.75
C GLY A 9 -19.22 -26.89 8.60
N LEU A 10 -17.97 -26.63 8.20
CA LEU A 10 -17.37 -25.34 8.50
C LEU A 10 -18.05 -24.32 7.59
N ALA A 11 -18.55 -23.24 8.19
CA ALA A 11 -19.00 -22.07 7.45
C ALA A 11 -17.96 -21.74 6.37
N ALA A 12 -18.41 -21.62 5.12
CA ALA A 12 -17.54 -21.32 3.99
C ALA A 12 -16.86 -19.97 4.25
N ARG A 13 -15.63 -20.02 4.77
CA ARG A 13 -14.74 -18.87 4.78
C ARG A 13 -14.55 -18.49 3.32
N THR A 14 -14.93 -17.27 2.95
CA THR A 14 -14.60 -16.75 1.63
C THR A 14 -13.07 -16.76 1.51
N PRO A 15 -12.50 -17.45 0.52
CA PRO A 15 -11.05 -17.47 0.37
C PRO A 15 -10.56 -16.06 0.07
N ASP A 16 -9.51 -15.62 0.77
CA ASP A 16 -8.85 -14.33 0.55
C ASP A 16 -7.84 -14.41 -0.61
N TYR A 17 -8.07 -15.33 -1.56
CA TYR A 17 -7.21 -15.61 -2.70
C TYR A 17 -8.04 -15.90 -3.95
N THR A 18 -7.43 -15.68 -5.11
CA THR A 18 -8.00 -16.04 -6.41
C THR A 18 -7.33 -17.30 -6.92
N GLU A 19 -8.12 -18.29 -7.35
CA GLU A 19 -7.61 -19.51 -7.98
C GLU A 19 -7.58 -19.34 -9.51
N SER A 20 -6.45 -19.64 -10.14
CA SER A 20 -6.30 -19.65 -11.60
C SER A 20 -5.46 -20.84 -12.06
N TRP A 21 -5.66 -21.26 -13.32
CA TRP A 21 -4.80 -22.25 -13.96
C TRP A 21 -3.68 -21.57 -14.73
N ASN A 22 -2.43 -21.93 -14.44
CA ASN A 22 -1.27 -21.50 -15.21
C ASN A 22 -0.88 -22.61 -16.18
N GLU A 23 -1.22 -22.41 -17.46
CA GLU A 23 -0.95 -23.35 -18.55
C GLU A 23 0.55 -23.58 -18.76
N SER A 24 1.36 -22.52 -18.70
CA SER A 24 2.81 -22.58 -18.94
C SER A 24 3.53 -23.36 -17.85
N ALA A 25 3.11 -23.21 -16.59
CA ALA A 25 3.69 -23.90 -15.45
C ALA A 25 2.96 -25.21 -15.08
N LYS A 26 1.86 -25.54 -15.76
CA LYS A 26 1.00 -26.72 -15.52
C LYS A 26 0.61 -26.89 -14.04
N ARG A 27 0.20 -25.78 -13.42
CA ARG A 27 -0.12 -25.73 -11.99
C ARG A 27 -1.30 -24.82 -11.71
N ILE A 28 -1.99 -25.06 -10.60
CA ILE A 28 -2.98 -24.15 -10.05
C ILE A 28 -2.26 -23.08 -9.25
N GLU A 29 -2.57 -21.81 -9.52
CA GLU A 29 -2.03 -20.66 -8.78
C GLU A 29 -3.10 -20.07 -7.88
N LEU A 30 -2.76 -19.91 -6.61
CA LEU A 30 -3.57 -19.26 -5.59
C LEU A 30 -2.96 -17.89 -5.35
N VAL A 31 -3.50 -16.88 -6.02
CA VAL A 31 -3.02 -15.50 -5.95
C VAL A 31 -3.57 -14.83 -4.70
N LEU A 32 -2.68 -14.53 -3.76
CA LEU A 32 -2.98 -13.88 -2.48
C LEU A 32 -2.61 -12.40 -2.54
N PRO A 33 -3.58 -11.49 -2.70
CA PRO A 33 -3.33 -10.08 -2.53
C PRO A 33 -2.97 -9.80 -1.06
N PHE A 34 -1.84 -9.12 -0.85
CA PHE A 34 -1.38 -8.77 0.49
C PHE A 34 -1.09 -7.26 0.59
N THR A 35 -1.79 -6.57 1.48
CA THR A 35 -1.54 -5.14 1.73
C THR A 35 -0.51 -4.96 2.80
N VAL A 36 0.66 -4.50 2.38
CA VAL A 36 1.79 -4.32 3.28
C VAL A 36 1.61 -3.02 4.07
N VAL A 37 1.65 -3.11 5.40
CA VAL A 37 1.39 -1.99 6.32
C VAL A 37 2.68 -1.20 6.61
N LEU A 38 2.54 0.10 6.91
CA LEU A 38 3.62 0.98 7.36
C LEU A 38 3.30 1.58 8.74
N PRO A 39 4.26 1.62 9.68
CA PRO A 39 5.61 1.04 9.59
C PRO A 39 5.58 -0.51 9.58
N ASP A 40 6.68 -1.14 9.14
CA ASP A 40 6.87 -2.59 9.27
C ASP A 40 6.69 -3.00 10.73
N ASN A 41 5.90 -4.04 10.96
CA ASN A 41 5.54 -4.48 12.30
C ASN A 41 5.21 -5.98 12.31
N ALA A 42 5.36 -6.59 13.48
CA ALA A 42 5.13 -8.01 13.68
C ALA A 42 3.69 -8.46 13.33
N GLN A 43 2.71 -7.55 13.38
CA GLN A 43 1.33 -7.87 13.01
C GLN A 43 1.21 -8.13 11.51
N SER A 44 1.86 -7.34 10.66
CA SER A 44 1.87 -7.54 9.20
C SER A 44 2.45 -8.91 8.82
N ALA A 45 3.55 -9.32 9.45
CA ALA A 45 4.16 -10.63 9.24
C ALA A 45 3.28 -11.80 9.74
N ALA A 46 2.60 -11.63 10.88
CA ALA A 46 1.65 -12.61 11.40
C ALA A 46 0.43 -12.76 10.47
N ASP A 47 -0.14 -11.65 10.01
CA ASP A 47 -1.28 -11.63 9.10
C ASP A 47 -0.95 -12.31 7.75
N LEU A 48 0.25 -12.07 7.22
CA LEU A 48 0.74 -12.76 6.02
C LEU A 48 0.85 -14.27 6.26
N SER A 49 1.38 -14.66 7.41
CA SER A 49 1.54 -16.07 7.77
C SER A 49 0.19 -16.79 7.87
N ASP A 50 -0.78 -16.17 8.54
CA ASP A 50 -2.12 -16.73 8.70
C ASP A 50 -2.84 -16.92 7.36
N ARG A 51 -2.64 -16.00 6.41
CA ARG A 51 -3.19 -16.11 5.05
C ARG A 51 -2.57 -17.26 4.27
N VAL A 52 -1.25 -17.41 4.31
CA VAL A 52 -0.56 -18.53 3.64
C VAL A 52 -0.98 -19.86 4.26
N ILE A 53 -1.04 -19.95 5.59
CA ILE A 53 -1.48 -21.17 6.30
C ILE A 53 -2.93 -21.52 5.93
N ALA A 54 -3.82 -20.52 5.81
CA ALA A 54 -5.19 -20.75 5.38
C ALA A 54 -5.25 -21.33 3.95
N ALA A 55 -4.50 -20.76 3.01
CA ALA A 55 -4.43 -21.27 1.63
C ALA A 55 -3.86 -22.70 1.58
N VAL A 56 -2.83 -23.01 2.37
CA VAL A 56 -2.31 -24.39 2.52
C VAL A 56 -3.38 -25.33 3.06
N GLY A 57 -4.15 -24.90 4.06
CA GLY A 57 -5.27 -25.67 4.61
C GLY A 57 -6.35 -25.97 3.56
N ASP A 58 -6.60 -25.03 2.64
CA ASP A 58 -7.55 -25.22 1.54
C ASP A 58 -7.01 -26.18 0.47
N ILE A 59 -5.72 -26.12 0.16
CA ILE A 59 -5.02 -27.10 -0.69
C ILE A 59 -5.16 -28.51 -0.10
N GLN A 60 -4.79 -28.67 1.16
CA GLN A 60 -4.78 -29.98 1.83
C GLN A 60 -6.19 -30.56 2.03
N ALA A 61 -7.20 -29.68 2.18
CA ALA A 61 -8.60 -30.09 2.26
C ALA A 61 -9.21 -30.45 0.89
N GLY A 62 -8.47 -30.30 -0.21
CA GLY A 62 -8.98 -30.55 -1.56
C GLY A 62 -10.07 -29.57 -1.98
N ARG A 63 -10.05 -28.34 -1.45
CA ARG A 63 -11.02 -27.28 -1.78
C ARG A 63 -10.63 -26.48 -3.02
N ILE A 64 -9.44 -26.74 -3.57
CA ILE A 64 -8.92 -26.12 -4.80
C ILE A 64 -9.03 -27.08 -5.99
N GLY A 65 -8.89 -26.55 -7.21
CA GLY A 65 -8.90 -27.32 -8.45
C GLY A 65 -10.17 -27.13 -9.29
N SER A 66 -10.98 -26.12 -8.95
CA SER A 66 -12.12 -25.72 -9.79
C SER A 66 -11.67 -25.04 -11.08
N SER A 67 -10.44 -24.51 -11.10
CA SER A 67 -9.84 -23.91 -12.30
C SER A 67 -9.19 -24.92 -13.24
N LEU A 68 -9.15 -26.20 -12.88
CA LEU A 68 -8.45 -27.23 -13.65
C LEU A 68 -9.19 -27.51 -14.98
N PRO A 69 -8.52 -27.46 -16.15
CA PRO A 69 -9.15 -27.84 -17.40
C PRO A 69 -9.56 -29.32 -17.44
N GLU A 70 -10.64 -29.66 -18.14
CA GLU A 70 -11.20 -31.04 -18.19
C GLU A 70 -10.21 -32.10 -18.69
N HIS A 71 -9.19 -31.70 -19.44
CA HIS A 71 -8.17 -32.58 -20.01
C HIS A 71 -6.94 -32.79 -19.11
N VAL A 72 -6.85 -32.08 -17.98
CA VAL A 72 -5.77 -32.20 -17.01
C VAL A 72 -6.24 -33.10 -15.87
N THR A 73 -5.44 -34.12 -15.53
CA THR A 73 -5.77 -35.11 -14.50
C THR A 73 -4.90 -34.97 -13.25
N GLU A 74 -3.74 -34.32 -13.38
CA GLU A 74 -2.79 -34.07 -12.30
C GLU A 74 -2.24 -32.65 -12.42
N ALA A 75 -2.24 -31.93 -11.30
CA ALA A 75 -1.69 -30.59 -11.19
C ALA A 75 -1.15 -30.36 -9.78
N HIS A 76 -0.10 -29.57 -9.69
CA HIS A 76 0.40 -29.06 -8.41
C HIS A 76 -0.21 -27.70 -8.11
N ALA A 77 -0.23 -27.32 -6.83
CA ALA A 77 -0.67 -26.00 -6.39
C ALA A 77 0.52 -25.13 -6.03
N ALA A 78 0.47 -23.86 -6.40
CA ALA A 78 1.39 -22.82 -6.00
C ALA A 78 0.63 -21.67 -5.35
N ILE A 79 1.22 -21.10 -4.30
CA ILE A 79 0.74 -19.94 -3.57
C ILE A 79 1.55 -18.75 -4.07
N VAL A 80 0.89 -17.79 -4.70
CA VAL A 80 1.53 -16.61 -5.29
C VAL A 80 1.11 -15.39 -4.50
N ILE A 81 2.05 -14.82 -3.74
CA ILE A 81 1.80 -13.65 -2.91
C ILE A 81 2.02 -12.42 -3.77
N GLN A 82 0.99 -11.58 -3.86
CA GLN A 82 1.00 -10.33 -4.61
C GLN A 82 0.97 -9.16 -3.61
N PRO A 83 2.14 -8.65 -3.19
CA PRO A 83 2.19 -7.49 -2.32
C PRO A 83 1.64 -6.27 -3.06
N THR A 84 0.83 -5.48 -2.35
CA THR A 84 0.24 -4.24 -2.86
C THR A 84 0.92 -3.04 -2.19
N ASN A 85 1.07 -1.95 -2.94
CA ASN A 85 1.70 -0.67 -2.56
C ASN A 85 3.22 -0.66 -2.39
N ARG A 86 3.84 -1.71 -1.81
CA ARG A 86 5.29 -1.83 -1.66
C ARG A 86 5.76 -3.29 -1.66
N PRO A 87 7.05 -3.56 -1.90
CA PRO A 87 7.63 -4.88 -1.64
C PRO A 87 7.50 -5.28 -0.17
N LEU A 88 7.64 -6.57 0.11
CA LEU A 88 7.69 -7.09 1.47
C LEU A 88 8.86 -6.47 2.24
N GLY A 89 8.68 -6.25 3.53
CA GLY A 89 9.72 -5.83 4.47
C GLY A 89 10.43 -7.03 5.09
N GLU A 90 11.43 -6.77 5.91
CA GLU A 90 12.32 -7.78 6.46
C GLU A 90 11.57 -8.84 7.28
N LEU A 91 10.61 -8.42 8.11
CA LEU A 91 9.83 -9.33 8.94
C LEU A 91 8.89 -10.21 8.12
N GLU A 92 8.28 -9.66 7.07
CA GLU A 92 7.39 -10.41 6.18
C GLU A 92 8.17 -11.42 5.33
N GLU A 93 9.35 -11.03 4.83
CA GLU A 93 10.27 -11.94 4.13
C GLU A 93 10.78 -13.07 5.02
N GLN A 94 11.09 -12.77 6.29
CA GLN A 94 11.52 -13.77 7.25
C GLN A 94 10.40 -14.77 7.57
N ALA A 95 9.17 -14.29 7.74
CA ALA A 95 8.01 -15.16 7.93
C ALA A 95 7.80 -16.10 6.74
N LEU A 96 7.92 -15.60 5.51
CA LEU A 96 7.82 -16.43 4.31
C LEU A 96 8.95 -17.44 4.16
N THR A 97 10.17 -17.07 4.55
CA THR A 97 11.31 -18.01 4.57
C THR A 97 11.01 -19.19 5.48
N ILE A 98 10.53 -18.94 6.70
CA ILE A 98 10.15 -20.00 7.65
C ILE A 98 9.03 -20.89 7.07
N LEU A 99 8.03 -20.30 6.40
CA LEU A 99 6.94 -21.05 5.80
C LEU A 99 7.41 -21.92 4.63
N ARG A 100 8.26 -21.38 3.75
CA ARG A 100 8.87 -22.13 2.64
C ARG A 100 9.67 -23.33 3.14
N GLU A 101 10.47 -23.14 4.19
CA GLU A 101 11.23 -24.23 4.81
C GLU A 101 10.32 -25.34 5.36
N ARG A 102 9.19 -24.96 6.00
CA ARG A 102 8.25 -25.92 6.58
C ARG A 102 7.40 -26.65 5.54
N LEU A 103 7.03 -25.98 4.45
CA LEU A 103 6.23 -26.57 3.37
C LEU A 103 7.09 -27.43 2.42
N GLY A 104 8.40 -27.15 2.36
CA GLY A 104 9.33 -27.85 1.49
C GLY A 104 8.95 -27.73 0.02
N SER A 105 9.20 -28.78 -0.77
CA SER A 105 8.88 -28.82 -2.20
C SER A 105 7.42 -29.20 -2.51
N ALA A 106 6.58 -29.40 -1.50
CA ALA A 106 5.22 -29.93 -1.69
C ALA A 106 4.23 -28.86 -2.20
N ILE A 107 4.41 -27.61 -1.76
CA ILE A 107 3.59 -26.46 -2.18
C ILE A 107 4.55 -25.29 -2.41
N ALA A 108 4.64 -24.81 -3.65
CA ALA A 108 5.48 -23.66 -3.97
C ALA A 108 4.88 -22.38 -3.38
N VAL A 109 5.68 -21.58 -2.67
CA VAL A 109 5.29 -20.26 -2.17
C VAL A 109 6.16 -19.20 -2.82
N GLU A 110 5.58 -18.44 -3.73
CA GLU A 110 6.25 -17.45 -4.56
C GLU A 110 5.75 -16.05 -4.19
N VAL A 111 6.61 -15.05 -4.37
CA VAL A 111 6.24 -13.65 -4.21
C VAL A 111 6.41 -13.03 -5.59
N THR A 112 5.33 -12.51 -6.15
CA THR A 112 5.43 -11.68 -7.35
C THR A 112 6.05 -10.35 -6.93
N GLU A 113 6.91 -9.79 -7.78
CA GLU A 113 7.22 -8.36 -7.68
C GLU A 113 5.90 -7.59 -7.61
N VAL A 114 5.84 -6.50 -6.83
CA VAL A 114 4.65 -5.64 -6.76
C VAL A 114 4.21 -5.45 -8.19
N ALA A 115 3.01 -5.95 -8.54
CA ALA A 115 2.54 -5.85 -9.90
C ALA A 115 2.60 -4.36 -10.23
N ALA A 116 3.55 -3.98 -11.07
CA ALA A 116 3.45 -2.75 -11.80
C ALA A 116 2.07 -2.86 -12.44
N GLU A 117 1.14 -1.98 -12.03
CA GLU A 117 -0.16 -1.90 -12.68
C GLU A 117 0.09 -2.02 -14.18
N PRO A 118 -0.53 -3.00 -14.89
CA PRO A 118 -0.41 -3.03 -16.34
C PRO A 118 -0.87 -1.65 -16.80
N GLU A 119 0.07 -0.88 -17.36
CA GLU A 119 -0.20 0.41 -17.96
C GLU A 119 -1.37 0.18 -18.93
N PRO A 120 -2.56 0.75 -18.67
CA PRO A 120 -3.68 0.54 -19.57
C PRO A 120 -3.28 1.08 -20.94
N GLU A 121 -3.50 0.27 -21.96
CA GLU A 121 -3.39 0.64 -23.37
C GLU A 121 -3.96 2.05 -23.55
N ALA A 122 -3.10 2.96 -24.03
CA ALA A 122 -3.27 4.40 -23.89
C ALA A 122 -4.58 4.92 -24.52
N ALA A 123 -5.63 5.00 -23.72
CA ALA A 123 -6.41 6.23 -23.70
C ALA A 123 -5.45 7.33 -23.21
N PRO A 124 -5.39 8.50 -23.85
CA PRO A 124 -4.35 9.49 -23.58
C PRO A 124 -4.25 9.77 -22.08
N VAL A 125 -3.16 9.30 -21.48
CA VAL A 125 -2.81 9.55 -20.09
C VAL A 125 -2.73 11.06 -19.97
N ALA A 126 -3.66 11.63 -19.21
CA ALA A 126 -3.47 12.96 -18.70
C ALA A 126 -2.22 12.88 -17.82
N THR A 127 -1.10 13.40 -18.34
CA THR A 127 0.16 13.56 -17.63
C THR A 127 -0.14 13.94 -16.19
N ALA A 128 0.10 13.02 -15.25
CA ALA A 128 -0.11 13.29 -13.84
C ALA A 128 0.76 14.49 -13.50
N GLU A 129 0.13 15.62 -13.21
CA GLU A 129 0.84 16.85 -12.91
C GLU A 129 1.69 16.62 -11.67
N VAL A 130 3.01 16.55 -11.85
CA VAL A 130 3.95 16.40 -10.74
C VAL A 130 4.04 17.75 -10.05
N LEU A 131 3.13 17.99 -9.11
CA LEU A 131 3.15 19.21 -8.30
C LEU A 131 4.41 19.22 -7.46
N THR A 132 5.19 20.30 -7.64
CA THR A 132 6.39 20.55 -6.85
C THR A 132 6.01 21.45 -5.68
N PRO A 133 6.37 21.09 -4.44
CA PRO A 133 6.12 21.95 -3.30
C PRO A 133 6.94 23.24 -3.40
N GLU A 134 6.29 24.34 -3.07
CA GLU A 134 6.89 25.67 -2.99
C GLU A 134 7.28 25.95 -1.55
N PHE A 135 8.43 26.59 -1.34
CA PHE A 135 8.95 26.90 -0.02
C PHE A 135 9.35 28.36 0.07
N GLU A 136 8.95 28.99 1.16
CA GLU A 136 9.29 30.36 1.50
C GLU A 136 9.72 30.41 2.97
N TRP A 137 10.71 31.25 3.25
CA TRP A 137 11.10 31.61 4.60
C TRP A 137 10.47 32.95 4.98
N ASP A 138 9.78 32.98 6.11
CA ASP A 138 9.20 34.19 6.67
C ASP A 138 10.05 34.65 7.88
N ASP A 139 10.80 35.74 7.67
CA ASP A 139 11.71 36.31 8.67
C ASP A 139 10.98 36.91 9.89
N ASP A 140 9.79 37.48 9.67
CA ASP A 140 9.01 38.15 10.72
C ASP A 140 8.47 37.14 11.75
N THR A 141 8.09 35.96 11.28
CA THR A 141 7.50 34.91 12.09
C THR A 141 8.45 33.74 12.37
N ASN A 142 9.68 33.78 11.85
CA ASN A 142 10.67 32.71 11.95
C ASN A 142 10.09 31.34 11.52
N THR A 143 9.35 31.35 10.41
CA THR A 143 8.52 30.22 9.97
C THR A 143 8.85 29.83 8.53
N PHE A 144 9.06 28.53 8.32
CA PHE A 144 9.11 27.92 7.00
C PHE A 144 7.70 27.64 6.50
N LYS A 145 7.32 28.28 5.39
CA LYS A 145 6.04 28.05 4.73
C LYS A 145 6.25 27.08 3.57
N GLY A 146 5.70 25.88 3.69
CA GLY A 146 5.65 24.88 2.63
C GLY A 146 4.25 24.84 2.02
N ARG A 147 4.13 25.12 0.73
CA ARG A 147 2.85 25.14 0.02
C ARG A 147 2.83 24.07 -1.07
N MET A 148 1.77 23.25 -1.11
CA MET A 148 1.46 22.46 -2.29
C MET A 148 0.43 23.23 -3.12
N PRO A 149 0.77 23.64 -4.37
CA PRO A 149 -0.22 24.24 -5.26
C PRO A 149 -1.34 23.24 -5.60
N ALA A 150 -2.50 23.76 -5.98
CA ALA A 150 -3.61 22.92 -6.39
C ALA A 150 -3.32 22.28 -7.76
N PRO A 151 -3.64 20.99 -7.95
CA PRO A 151 -3.59 20.40 -9.29
C PRO A 151 -4.53 21.13 -10.24
N SER A 152 -4.15 21.20 -11.51
CA SER A 152 -4.97 21.75 -12.59
C SER A 152 -6.31 21.02 -12.76
N ARG A 153 -6.44 19.80 -12.22
CA ARG A 153 -7.67 19.01 -12.21
C ARG A 153 -8.00 18.54 -10.79
N PRO A 154 -9.28 18.49 -10.42
CA PRO A 154 -9.68 17.97 -9.11
C PRO A 154 -9.23 16.51 -8.93
N PRO A 155 -8.62 16.15 -7.79
CA PRO A 155 -8.18 14.80 -7.55
C PRO A 155 -9.38 13.86 -7.39
N THR A 156 -9.28 12.66 -7.97
CA THR A 156 -10.28 11.58 -7.81
C THR A 156 -10.36 11.04 -6.37
N SER A 157 -9.26 11.13 -5.62
CA SER A 157 -9.23 10.86 -4.17
C SER A 157 -8.55 12.02 -3.44
N PRO A 158 -9.31 13.01 -2.96
CA PRO A 158 -8.74 14.19 -2.33
C PRO A 158 -8.00 13.87 -1.02
N GLY A 159 -8.50 12.91 -0.22
CA GLY A 159 -7.80 12.43 0.97
C GLY A 159 -6.43 11.82 0.66
N THR A 160 -6.33 11.00 -0.39
CA THR A 160 -5.04 10.45 -0.84
C THR A 160 -4.12 11.56 -1.35
N HIS A 161 -4.67 12.55 -2.06
CA HIS A 161 -3.91 13.71 -2.52
C HIS A 161 -3.35 14.52 -1.35
N ILE A 162 -4.18 14.86 -0.35
CA ILE A 162 -3.75 15.55 0.87
C ILE A 162 -2.57 14.82 1.53
N ARG A 163 -2.69 13.49 1.72
CA ARG A 163 -1.63 12.71 2.36
C ARG A 163 -0.34 12.72 1.55
N LYS A 164 -0.41 12.43 0.24
CA LYS A 164 0.76 12.43 -0.65
C LYS A 164 1.43 13.81 -0.71
N SER A 165 0.64 14.86 -0.76
CA SER A 165 1.13 16.24 -0.78
C SER A 165 1.81 16.62 0.53
N PHE A 166 1.24 16.22 1.67
CA PHE A 166 1.86 16.38 2.98
C PHE A 166 3.22 15.65 3.07
N ASP A 167 3.24 14.35 2.73
CA ASP A 167 4.47 13.53 2.78
C ASP A 167 5.56 14.11 1.87
N ARG A 168 5.18 14.64 0.70
CA ARG A 168 6.12 15.30 -0.23
C ARG A 168 6.68 16.61 0.34
N ILE A 169 5.87 17.44 0.99
CA ILE A 169 6.35 18.66 1.65
C ILE A 169 7.32 18.28 2.77
N MET A 170 6.96 17.32 3.62
CA MET A 170 7.81 16.87 4.73
C MET A 170 9.16 16.32 4.25
N ALA A 171 9.17 15.52 3.18
CA ALA A 171 10.40 15.02 2.57
C ALA A 171 11.28 16.15 2.03
N ALA A 172 10.67 17.17 1.40
CA ALA A 172 11.41 18.29 0.84
C ALA A 172 11.95 19.26 1.89
N ILE A 173 11.28 19.44 3.03
CA ILE A 173 11.76 20.27 4.15
C ILE A 173 13.13 19.79 4.66
N GLY A 174 13.38 18.47 4.65
CA GLY A 174 14.66 17.90 5.07
C GLY A 174 15.83 18.12 4.11
N THR A 175 15.58 18.68 2.91
CA THR A 175 16.62 18.85 1.88
C THR A 175 17.47 20.10 2.12
N ASP A 176 18.75 20.03 1.75
CA ASP A 176 19.67 21.17 1.83
C ASP A 176 19.14 22.40 1.10
N LYS A 177 18.44 22.19 -0.02
CA LYS A 177 17.83 23.28 -0.79
C LYS A 177 16.84 24.09 0.05
N VAL A 178 15.95 23.43 0.79
CA VAL A 178 14.95 24.12 1.63
C VAL A 178 15.59 24.69 2.90
N GLN A 179 16.46 23.92 3.56
CA GLN A 179 17.19 24.39 4.74
C GLN A 179 18.07 25.60 4.45
N SER A 180 18.53 25.75 3.20
CA SER A 180 19.33 26.90 2.77
C SER A 180 18.56 28.23 2.76
N LEU A 181 17.23 28.19 2.67
CA LEU A 181 16.37 29.39 2.67
C LEU A 181 16.31 30.07 4.03
N ALA A 182 16.52 29.34 5.13
CA ALA A 182 16.58 29.93 6.46
C ALA A 182 17.98 30.50 6.77
N PRO A 183 18.05 31.70 7.40
CA PRO A 183 19.28 32.24 7.96
C PRO A 183 19.94 31.23 8.92
N GLN A 184 21.26 31.10 8.84
CA GLN A 184 22.01 30.08 9.60
C GLN A 184 21.82 30.18 11.12
N ASP A 185 21.65 31.38 11.65
CA ASP A 185 21.42 31.67 13.07
C ASP A 185 20.01 31.28 13.56
N LYS A 186 19.09 30.99 12.63
CA LYS A 186 17.70 30.61 12.91
C LYS A 186 17.41 29.12 12.72
N ARG A 187 18.31 28.40 12.05
CA ARG A 187 18.18 26.94 11.81
C ARG A 187 18.06 26.20 13.14
N GLY A 188 16.96 25.47 13.33
CA GLY A 188 16.63 24.74 14.56
C GLY A 188 15.62 25.43 15.51
N THR A 189 15.34 26.72 15.30
CA THR A 189 14.26 27.43 16.02
C THR A 189 13.01 27.65 15.18
N ALA A 190 13.10 27.34 13.88
CA ALA A 190 12.03 27.51 12.92
C ALA A 190 10.74 26.78 13.32
N ARG A 191 9.62 27.45 13.08
CA ARG A 191 8.31 26.82 12.97
C ARG A 191 8.06 26.44 11.52
N TYR A 192 7.15 25.51 11.29
CA TYR A 192 6.77 25.08 9.94
C TYR A 192 5.28 25.30 9.77
N GLU A 193 4.90 25.90 8.65
CA GLU A 193 3.51 26.03 8.23
C GLU A 193 3.36 25.30 6.90
N ILE A 194 2.47 24.32 6.87
CA ILE A 194 2.23 23.47 5.72
C ILE A 194 0.82 23.73 5.21
N THR A 195 0.72 24.22 3.97
CA THR A 195 -0.54 24.54 3.32
C THR A 195 -0.70 23.67 2.08
N ILE A 196 -1.78 22.89 2.01
CA ILE A 196 -2.16 22.15 0.81
C ILE A 196 -3.36 22.83 0.18
N VAL A 197 -3.22 23.27 -1.07
CA VAL A 197 -4.32 23.88 -1.81
C VAL A 197 -5.04 22.83 -2.64
N LEU A 198 -6.35 22.75 -2.52
CA LEU A 198 -7.22 21.91 -3.34
C LEU A 198 -7.99 22.77 -4.35
N PRO A 199 -8.33 22.26 -5.54
CA PRO A 199 -9.22 22.96 -6.46
C PRO A 199 -10.60 23.22 -5.83
N ARG A 200 -11.26 24.36 -6.16
CA ARG A 200 -12.63 24.68 -5.68
C ARG A 200 -13.65 23.58 -5.88
N GLN A 201 -13.49 22.83 -6.96
CA GLN A 201 -14.43 21.79 -7.39
C GLN A 201 -14.17 20.44 -6.71
N THR A 202 -13.23 20.37 -5.77
CA THR A 202 -12.87 19.14 -5.07
C THR A 202 -14.00 18.72 -4.14
N GLN A 203 -14.51 17.50 -4.31
CA GLN A 203 -15.52 16.95 -3.41
C GLN A 203 -14.90 16.57 -2.08
N TRP A 204 -15.21 17.32 -1.03
CA TRP A 204 -14.76 17.05 0.32
C TRP A 204 -15.64 15.99 0.98
N ASP A 205 -15.06 14.85 1.38
CA ASP A 205 -15.78 13.74 1.97
C ASP A 205 -15.32 13.42 3.41
N GLN A 206 -15.97 12.44 4.05
CA GLN A 206 -15.62 12.00 5.40
C GLN A 206 -14.19 11.45 5.48
N ARG A 207 -13.66 10.87 4.40
CA ARG A 207 -12.27 10.37 4.37
C ARG A 207 -11.27 11.52 4.39
N CYS A 208 -11.57 12.64 3.73
CA CYS A 208 -10.75 13.86 3.80
C CYS A 208 -10.65 14.36 5.24
N ASN A 209 -11.77 14.44 5.97
CA ASN A 209 -11.78 14.81 7.38
C ASN A 209 -10.93 13.86 8.24
N GLN A 210 -11.04 12.55 8.01
CA GLN A 210 -10.25 11.56 8.75
C GLN A 210 -8.75 11.70 8.48
N VAL A 211 -8.35 11.97 7.23
CA VAL A 211 -6.94 12.17 6.88
C VAL A 211 -6.40 13.44 7.51
N VAL A 212 -7.14 14.56 7.41
CA VAL A 212 -6.73 15.84 8.03
C VAL A 212 -6.61 15.69 9.54
N ALA A 213 -7.61 15.13 10.20
CA ALA A 213 -7.59 14.91 11.65
C ALA A 213 -6.41 14.02 12.08
N LYS A 214 -6.10 12.96 11.32
CA LYS A 214 -4.92 12.11 11.60
C LYS A 214 -3.60 12.85 11.44
N ILE A 215 -3.50 13.76 10.47
CA ILE A 215 -2.30 14.58 10.27
C ILE A 215 -2.18 15.58 11.42
N GLU A 216 -3.26 16.31 11.75
CA GLU A 216 -3.27 17.26 12.86
C GLU A 216 -2.94 16.59 14.19
N ASP A 217 -3.51 15.42 14.46
CA ASP A 217 -3.23 14.63 15.66
C ASP A 217 -1.76 14.23 15.77
N ALA A 218 -1.16 13.78 14.65
CA ALA A 218 0.27 13.48 14.58
C ALA A 218 1.17 14.71 14.82
N LEU A 219 0.63 15.93 14.63
CA LEU A 219 1.38 17.18 14.76
C LEU A 219 1.13 17.92 16.09
N LEU A 220 0.23 17.44 16.96
CA LEU A 220 -0.23 18.12 18.19
C LEU A 220 0.89 18.56 19.16
N ASN A 221 2.09 18.00 19.07
CA ASN A 221 3.26 18.36 19.90
C ASN A 221 4.48 18.77 19.08
N THR A 222 4.27 19.15 17.82
CA THR A 222 5.33 19.55 16.90
C THR A 222 5.30 21.05 16.67
N ARG A 223 6.36 21.61 16.06
CA ARG A 223 6.39 23.01 15.63
C ARG A 223 5.75 23.21 14.25
N VAL A 224 4.95 22.25 13.79
CA VAL A 224 4.35 22.24 12.46
C VAL A 224 2.87 22.57 12.57
N THR A 225 2.43 23.60 11.86
CA THR A 225 1.01 23.91 11.65
C THR A 225 0.61 23.37 10.29
N PHE A 226 -0.50 22.65 10.22
CA PHE A 226 -1.01 22.07 8.98
C PHE A 226 -2.38 22.67 8.65
N ARG A 227 -2.59 23.03 7.38
CA ARG A 227 -3.87 23.53 6.87
C ARG A 227 -4.14 23.04 5.46
N VAL A 228 -5.42 22.85 5.16
CA VAL A 228 -5.91 22.58 3.81
C VAL A 228 -6.81 23.73 3.38
N GLU A 229 -6.50 24.32 2.23
CA GLU A 229 -7.22 25.44 1.66
C GLU A 229 -7.87 25.03 0.33
N HIS A 230 -8.95 25.71 -0.05
CA HIS A 230 -9.50 25.61 -1.39
C HIS A 230 -9.07 26.86 -2.16
N GLY A 231 -8.46 26.68 -3.34
CA GLY A 231 -8.06 27.77 -4.24
C GLY A 231 -9.25 28.54 -4.79
#